data_AF-A0A6V7KJR1-F1
#
_entry.id   AF-A0A6V7KJR1-F1
#
_cell.length_a   1.000
_cell.length_b   1.000
_cell.length_c   1.000
_cell.angle_alpha   90.00
_cell.angle_beta   90.00
_cell.angle_gamma   90.00
#
_symmetry.space_group_name_H-M   'P 1'
#
loop_
_entity.id
_entity.type
_entity.pdbx_description
1 polymer ?
#
loop_
_entity_poly.entity_id
_entity_poly.type
_entity_poly.pdbx_seq_one_letter_code
_entity_poly.pdbx_strand_id
1 'polypeptide(L)'
;FSDRLVFNDSYAWLITTAIQQIPVNVLNNLPLTIESEITFAIRETTVFRMYDVYNPSYRHNGVLNVTYKGKWTVAGGLIDELDQY
;
A
#
# COMPACT_ATOMS: atom_id res chain seq x y z
N PHE A 1 -20.75 15.25 22.76
CA PHE A 1 -19.40 14.71 22.48
C PHE A 1 -19.62 13.30 21.94
N SER A 2 -19.38 12.89 20.69
CA SER A 2 -18.79 13.46 19.49
C SER A 2 -19.31 12.60 18.32
N ASP A 3 -20.21 13.12 17.47
CA ASP A 3 -20.80 12.38 16.33
C ASP A 3 -19.91 12.39 15.07
N ARG A 4 -18.59 12.42 15.26
CA ARG A 4 -17.60 12.37 14.19
C ARG A 4 -16.74 11.13 14.37
N LEU A 5 -17.15 10.05 13.71
CA LEU A 5 -16.20 9.00 13.34
C LEU A 5 -15.09 9.69 12.54
N VAL A 6 -13.86 9.63 13.06
CA VAL A 6 -12.70 10.30 12.45
C VAL A 6 -12.41 9.74 11.05
N PHE A 7 -12.84 8.50 10.80
CA PHE A 7 -12.57 7.68 9.63
C PHE A 7 -13.71 7.71 8.59
N ASN A 8 -14.19 8.89 8.20
CA ASN A 8 -15.33 8.98 7.28
C ASN A 8 -14.96 8.78 5.79
N ASP A 9 -13.67 8.79 5.46
CA ASP A 9 -13.17 8.54 4.11
C ASP A 9 -11.99 7.55 4.16
N SER A 10 -12.13 6.42 3.47
CA SER A 10 -11.01 5.50 3.19
C SER A 10 -10.53 5.75 1.77
N TYR A 11 -9.22 5.96 1.60
CA TYR A 11 -8.62 6.22 0.30
C TYR A 11 -7.79 5.03 -0.14
N ALA A 12 -8.17 4.40 -1.25
CA ALA A 12 -7.40 3.34 -1.89
C ALA A 12 -6.55 3.93 -3.01
N TRP A 13 -5.22 3.83 -2.88
CA TRP A 13 -4.25 4.31 -3.86
C TRP A 13 -3.54 3.15 -4.53
N LEU A 14 -3.52 3.16 -5.86
CA LEU A 14 -2.68 2.28 -6.68
C LEU A 14 -1.53 3.08 -7.28
N ILE A 15 -0.30 2.75 -6.90
CA ILE A 15 0.90 3.41 -7.41
C ILE A 15 1.65 2.44 -8.30
N THR A 16 1.69 2.71 -9.60
CA THR A 16 2.44 1.90 -10.57
C THR A 16 3.83 2.47 -10.77
N THR A 17 4.87 1.63 -10.71
CA THR A 17 6.25 2.07 -10.93
C THR A 17 7.05 1.04 -11.74
N ALA A 18 8.00 1.52 -12.54
CA ALA A 18 9.02 0.69 -13.18
C ALA A 18 10.33 0.62 -12.35
N ILE A 19 10.39 1.37 -11.24
CA ILE A 19 11.53 1.33 -10.31
C ILE A 19 11.43 0.03 -9.51
N GLN A 20 12.53 -0.72 -9.43
CA GLN A 20 12.58 -2.04 -8.80
C GLN A 20 12.42 -2.02 -7.27
N GLN A 21 12.39 -0.84 -6.65
CA GLN A 21 12.35 -0.68 -5.20
C GLN A 21 11.33 0.38 -4.80
N ILE A 22 10.61 0.10 -3.70
CA ILE A 22 9.67 1.03 -3.08
C ILE A 22 10.49 2.10 -2.35
N PRO A 23 10.24 3.42 -2.58
CA PRO A 23 11.01 4.49 -1.95
C PRO A 23 10.58 4.70 -0.49
N VAL A 24 10.94 3.74 0.38
CA VAL A 24 10.57 3.70 1.79
C VAL A 24 10.93 4.99 2.53
N ASN A 25 12.07 5.60 2.20
CA ASN A 25 12.51 6.87 2.78
C ASN A 25 11.56 8.04 2.47
N VAL A 26 10.98 8.09 1.27
CA VAL A 26 10.00 9.11 0.89
C VAL A 26 8.68 8.83 1.60
N LEU A 27 8.22 7.57 1.54
CA LEU A 27 6.93 7.16 2.12
C LEU A 27 6.89 7.28 3.64
N ASN A 28 8.00 7.03 4.32
CA ASN A 28 8.14 7.23 5.77
C ASN A 28 7.87 8.67 6.22
N ASN A 29 8.09 9.66 5.33
CA ASN A 29 7.87 11.06 5.65
C ASN A 29 6.45 11.54 5.33
N LEU A 30 5.65 10.73 4.64
CA LEU A 30 4.27 11.07 4.28
C LEU A 30 3.32 10.71 5.44
N PRO A 31 2.27 11.50 5.67
CA PRO A 31 1.25 11.23 6.67
C PRO A 31 0.30 10.11 6.20
N LEU A 32 0.84 8.91 5.97
CA LEU A 32 0.08 7.73 5.64
C LEU A 32 -0.66 7.28 6.90
N THR A 33 -1.93 7.64 7.00
CA THR A 33 -2.80 7.22 8.11
C THR A 33 -3.35 5.82 7.83
N ILE A 34 -3.93 5.19 8.87
CA ILE A 34 -4.63 3.89 8.72
C ILE A 34 -5.84 3.96 7.76
N GLU A 35 -6.24 5.16 7.35
CA GLU A 35 -7.32 5.40 6.37
C GLU A 35 -6.83 5.31 4.92
N SER A 36 -5.51 5.26 4.72
CA SER A 36 -4.88 5.19 3.40
C SER A 36 -4.41 3.78 3.13
N GLU A 37 -5.11 3.06 2.27
CA GLU A 37 -4.67 1.79 1.73
C GLU A 37 -3.82 2.06 0.48
N ILE A 38 -2.52 1.76 0.53
CA ILE A 38 -1.63 1.97 -0.61
C ILE A 38 -1.15 0.63 -1.14
N THR A 39 -1.47 0.35 -2.39
CA THR A 39 -0.88 -0.77 -3.13
C THR A 39 0.17 -0.24 -4.12
N PHE A 40 1.41 -0.67 -3.94
CA PHE A 40 2.48 -0.44 -4.91
C PHE A 40 2.53 -1.58 -5.93
N ALA A 41 2.41 -1.26 -7.21
CA ALA A 41 2.54 -2.20 -8.32
C ALA A 41 3.86 -1.96 -9.05
N ILE A 42 4.86 -2.79 -8.77
CA ILE A 42 6.16 -2.76 -9.43
C ILE A 42 6.08 -3.61 -10.70
N ARG A 43 6.37 -2.98 -11.84
CA ARG A 43 6.36 -3.68 -13.13
C ARG A 43 7.65 -4.48 -13.32
N GLU A 44 7.49 -5.78 -13.50
CA GLU A 44 8.53 -6.72 -13.90
C GLU A 44 8.18 -7.36 -15.24
N THR A 45 8.70 -6.79 -16.34
CA THR A 45 8.49 -7.31 -17.70
C THR A 45 6.99 -7.35 -18.08
N THR A 46 6.33 -8.49 -17.84
CA THR A 46 4.92 -8.79 -18.15
C THR A 46 4.04 -8.96 -16.90
N VAL A 47 4.65 -8.90 -15.71
CA VAL A 47 3.99 -9.10 -14.41
C VAL A 47 4.08 -7.81 -13.60
N PHE A 48 3.05 -7.51 -12.82
CA PHE A 48 3.12 -6.50 -11.77
C PHE A 48 3.16 -7.19 -10.43
N ARG A 49 4.27 -7.04 -9.69
CA ARG A 49 4.34 -7.46 -8.28
C ARG A 49 3.68 -6.39 -7.43
N MET A 50 2.76 -6.80 -6.58
CA MET A 50 2.00 -5.91 -5.72
C MET A 50 2.49 -5.98 -4.30
N TYR A 51 2.52 -4.84 -3.64
CA TYR A 51 2.92 -4.68 -2.25
C TYR A 51 1.89 -3.82 -1.54
N ASP A 52 1.40 -4.31 -0.41
CA ASP A 52 0.63 -3.53 0.54
C ASP A 52 1.57 -2.67 1.37
N VAL A 53 1.28 -1.37 1.43
CA VAL A 53 2.14 -0.38 2.08
C VAL A 53 1.29 0.49 2.99
N TYR A 54 1.59 0.45 4.28
CA TYR A 54 0.88 1.25 5.27
C TYR A 54 1.80 1.65 6.42
N ASN A 55 1.48 2.74 7.10
CA ASN A 55 2.12 3.12 8.35
C ASN A 55 1.09 3.09 9.48
N PRO A 56 1.21 2.17 10.46
CA PRO A 56 0.22 2.03 11.53
C PRO A 56 0.18 3.25 12.47
N SER A 57 1.27 4.04 12.55
CA SER A 57 1.33 5.18 13.47
C SER A 57 2.40 6.20 13.08
N TYR A 58 2.22 6.87 11.94
CA TYR A 58 3.15 7.90 11.46
C TYR A 58 3.50 8.95 12.53
N ARG A 59 2.52 9.38 13.33
CA ARG A 59 2.70 10.39 14.40
C ARG A 59 3.48 9.91 15.62
N HIS A 60 3.71 8.61 15.77
CA HIS A 60 4.40 8.02 16.92
C HIS A 60 5.62 7.19 16.50
N ASN A 61 6.34 7.63 15.46
CA ASN A 61 7.49 6.92 14.89
C ASN A 61 7.17 5.49 14.41
N GLY A 62 5.94 5.26 13.94
CA GLY A 62 5.55 4.01 13.31
C GLY A 62 6.42 3.71 12.09
N VAL A 63 6.87 2.46 11.99
CA VAL A 63 7.68 1.98 10.87
C VAL A 63 6.73 1.62 9.73
N LEU A 64 7.01 2.12 8.53
CA LEU A 64 6.28 1.73 7.32
C LEU A 64 6.37 0.22 7.13
N ASN A 65 5.23 -0.44 7.05
CA ASN A 65 5.16 -1.83 6.66
C ASN A 65 5.05 -1.90 5.13
N VAL A 66 5.83 -2.82 4.54
CA VAL A 66 5.79 -3.14 3.12
C VAL A 66 5.70 -4.65 3.03
N THR A 67 4.49 -5.14 2.77
CA THR A 67 4.21 -6.57 2.68
C THR A 67 3.88 -6.94 1.26
N TYR A 68 4.44 -8.03 0.76
CA TYR A 68 4.08 -8.51 -0.57
C TYR A 68 2.61 -8.94 -0.59
N LYS A 69 1.84 -8.39 -1.52
CA LYS A 69 0.39 -8.59 -1.66
C LYS A 69 0.04 -9.68 -2.65
N GLY A 70 0.88 -9.87 -3.67
CA GLY A 70 0.59 -10.80 -4.74
C GLY A 70 1.06 -10.26 -6.08
N LYS A 71 0.40 -10.70 -7.15
CA LYS A 71 0.83 -10.34 -8.50
C LYS A 71 -0.36 -10.20 -9.45
N TRP A 72 -0.18 -9.35 -10.45
CA TRP A 72 -1.13 -9.20 -11.54
C TRP A 72 -0.47 -9.44 -12.90
N THR A 73 -1.22 -10.08 -13.79
CA THR A 73 -0.80 -10.31 -15.17
C THR A 73 -1.95 -9.99 -16.13
N VAL A 74 -1.63 -9.62 -17.36
CA VAL A 74 -2.65 -9.35 -18.40
C VAL A 74 -3.49 -10.60 -18.69
N ALA A 75 -2.88 -11.79 -18.68
CA ALA A 75 -3.55 -13.04 -19.01
C ALA A 75 -4.37 -13.62 -17.85
N GLY A 76 -3.89 -13.47 -16.61
CA GLY A 76 -4.46 -14.11 -15.42
C GLY A 76 -5.19 -13.19 -14.45
N GLY A 77 -5.16 -11.86 -14.67
CA GLY A 77 -5.72 -10.90 -13.74
C GLY A 77 -4.92 -10.83 -12.42
N LEU A 78 -5.60 -10.42 -11.34
CA LEU A 78 -5.03 -10.29 -10.01
C LEU A 78 -5.02 -11.64 -9.28
N ILE A 79 -3.87 -12.01 -8.74
CA ILE A 79 -3.70 -13.07 -7.76
C ILE A 79 -3.29 -12.38 -6.45
N ASP A 80 -4.20 -12.37 -5.49
CA ASP A 80 -3.94 -11.90 -4.13
C ASP A 80 -3.38 -13.06 -3.31
N GLU A 81 -2.18 -12.89 -2.77
CA GLU A 81 -1.44 -13.89 -2.00
C GLU A 81 -1.32 -13.44 -0.53
N LEU A 82 -1.87 -12.27 -0.18
CA LEU A 82 -1.87 -11.75 1.18
C LEU A 82 -3.14 -12.20 1.90
N ASP A 83 -2.96 -13.20 2.77
CA ASP A 83 -3.99 -13.61 3.71
C ASP A 83 -3.99 -12.64 4.90
N GLN A 84 -4.79 -11.58 4.81
CA GLN A 84 -5.13 -10.73 5.95
C GLN A 84 -6.59 -10.99 6.33
N TYR A 85 -6.87 -12.09 7.03
CA TYR A 85 -8.07 -12.29 7.85
C TYR A 85 -7.81 -13.29 8.99
#